data_AF-A0A0S9PUP1-F1
#
_entry.id   AF-A0A0S9PUP1-F1
#
_cell.length_a   1.000
_cell.length_b   1.000
_cell.length_c   1.000
_cell.angle_alpha   90.00
_cell.angle_beta   90.00
_cell.angle_gamma   90.00
#
_symmetry.space_group_name_H-M   'P 1'
#
loop_
_entity.id
_entity.type
_entity.pdbx_description
1 polymer ?
#
loop_
_entity_poly.entity_id
_entity_poly.type
_entity_poly.pdbx_seq_one_letter_code
_entity_poly.pdbx_strand_id
1 'polypeptide(L)'
;MKIVFDCVRDFYLVRDSTCSVPTLHTHVLDLIDAHNKKFGTNDVAPTVAQLYRIIDQEFDEAEKCYLREGAKVARERFSPKRRRKSPKKLMEIVEIDHALLDIIAVRERTGIPLESEDDAPELKKGIAGRVWVTVAICQASRCVVGRSLSLDPPSYVSVMRCLRNMLSQKADVQLGELTVANPCFGLPKVVHVDNGKDFHSLSLKVAAASLNFEVRHMGRHRPWERGRVERFFREVQQDFAAQPGRTFSSTVDRGDYDSEGNATLTFPVIENMFDKWVAGIHHHRPHRGLFWRTPAEVWDELAQFGVGIPPDVKDIEVLTRKVLHKPVKDSGIEYLGLFWHSDELAGLHRKYGTGRKFPVMIDPLNLLTVEVIEETETETETKVIRHVAEIDDKDLVQGIDLDMWERVRNRGRERTPEGERLRRETMFEARKELMRVARENDLAGEKLTKGEAKFAERAAKEEAQVRKAARLAEEQAGVPPAATMAPKKPTAVLQSSPIATASVAVRSTKYA
;
A
#
# COMPACT_ATOMS: atom_id res chain seq x y z
N MET A 1 5.70 9.84 53.93
CA MET A 1 5.76 8.91 52.77
C MET A 1 4.43 8.80 52.05
N LYS A 2 3.32 8.37 52.69
CA LYS A 2 2.02 8.19 52.02
C LYS A 2 1.52 9.43 51.24
N ILE A 3 1.56 10.62 51.88
CA ILE A 3 1.17 11.90 51.26
C ILE A 3 1.98 12.19 49.98
N VAL A 4 3.28 11.86 49.98
CA VAL A 4 4.18 12.08 48.83
C VAL A 4 3.79 11.18 47.66
N PHE A 5 3.53 9.89 47.91
CA PHE A 5 3.10 8.94 46.88
C PHE A 5 1.73 9.26 46.30
N ASP A 6 0.78 9.62 47.16
CA ASP A 6 -0.56 10.04 46.72
C ASP A 6 -0.43 11.28 45.82
N CYS A 7 0.39 12.27 46.19
CA CYS A 7 0.69 13.44 45.34
C CYS A 7 1.30 13.06 43.98
N VAL A 8 2.31 12.17 43.98
CA VAL A 8 2.95 11.72 42.73
C VAL A 8 1.93 11.07 41.82
N ARG A 9 1.06 10.21 42.34
CA ARG A 9 0.04 9.53 41.53
C ARG A 9 -1.04 10.49 41.03
N ASP A 10 -1.50 11.40 41.88
CA ASP A 10 -2.69 12.21 41.63
C ASP A 10 -2.39 13.49 40.82
N PHE A 11 -1.12 13.93 40.76
CA PHE A 11 -0.73 15.13 40.00
C PHE A 11 0.34 14.87 38.93
N TYR A 12 1.31 13.98 39.18
CA TYR A 12 2.47 13.80 38.30
C TYR A 12 2.31 12.61 37.33
N LEU A 13 1.83 11.47 37.81
CA LEU A 13 1.57 10.25 37.02
C LEU A 13 0.13 10.20 36.50
N VAL A 14 -0.38 11.35 36.08
CA VAL A 14 -1.70 11.48 35.46
C VAL A 14 -1.52 11.64 33.96
N ARG A 15 -2.46 11.08 33.20
CA ARG A 15 -2.48 11.15 31.74
C ARG A 15 -2.47 12.60 31.25
N ASP A 16 -1.61 12.90 30.30
CA ASP A 16 -1.41 14.23 29.70
C ASP A 16 -1.06 15.33 30.73
N SER A 17 -0.57 14.95 31.91
CA SER A 17 -0.16 15.91 32.93
C SER A 17 1.04 16.73 32.46
N THR A 18 0.90 18.05 32.55
CA THR A 18 1.99 19.02 32.37
C THR A 18 2.76 19.28 33.67
N CYS A 19 2.39 18.60 34.76
CA CYS A 19 3.02 18.78 36.07
C CYS A 19 4.49 18.36 36.01
N SER A 20 5.36 19.32 36.29
CA SER A 20 6.80 19.11 36.46
C SER A 20 7.10 18.69 37.91
N VAL A 21 8.24 18.06 38.16
CA VAL A 21 8.63 17.69 39.54
C VAL A 21 8.76 18.92 40.46
N PRO A 22 9.25 20.09 40.01
CA PRO A 22 9.16 21.33 40.78
C PRO A 22 7.73 21.74 41.13
N THR A 23 6.79 21.63 40.20
CA THR A 23 5.36 21.92 40.45
C THR A 23 4.75 20.92 41.44
N LEU A 24 5.11 19.63 41.31
CA LEU A 24 4.71 18.58 42.22
C LEU A 24 5.21 18.82 43.65
N HIS A 25 6.44 19.31 43.80
CA HIS A 25 7.02 19.63 45.10
C HIS A 25 6.20 20.70 45.84
N THR A 26 5.67 21.71 45.15
CA THR A 26 4.75 22.69 45.74
C THR A 26 3.49 22.03 46.30
N HIS A 27 2.86 21.12 45.54
CA HIS A 27 1.70 20.37 46.03
C HIS A 27 2.02 19.50 47.25
N VAL A 28 3.21 18.88 47.27
CA VAL A 28 3.67 18.08 48.42
C VAL A 28 3.85 18.95 49.66
N LEU A 29 4.42 20.16 49.53
CA LEU A 29 4.56 21.11 50.63
C LEU A 29 3.20 21.48 51.22
N ASP A 30 2.25 21.89 50.36
CA ASP A 30 0.92 22.33 50.79
C ASP A 30 0.17 21.22 51.55
N LEU A 31 0.25 19.97 51.07
CA LEU A 31 -0.41 18.83 51.71
C LEU A 31 0.24 18.42 53.04
N ILE A 32 1.57 18.52 53.16
CA ILE A 32 2.28 18.23 54.41
C ILE A 32 1.99 19.32 55.44
N ASP A 33 1.97 20.59 55.05
CA ASP A 33 1.61 21.70 55.94
C ASP A 33 0.17 21.59 56.45
N ALA A 34 -0.77 21.23 55.57
CA ALA A 34 -2.15 20.98 55.96
C ALA A 34 -2.29 19.78 56.91
N HIS A 35 -1.51 18.72 56.69
CA HIS A 35 -1.47 17.55 57.58
C HIS A 35 -0.94 17.92 58.97
N ASN A 36 0.21 18.59 59.02
CA ASN A 36 0.84 19.05 60.26
C ASN A 36 -0.12 19.94 61.08
N LYS A 37 -0.79 20.90 60.44
CA LYS A 37 -1.80 21.75 61.11
C LYS A 37 -2.98 20.96 61.67
N LYS A 38 -3.43 19.92 60.97
CA LYS A 38 -4.63 19.15 61.35
C LYS A 38 -4.36 18.16 62.48
N PHE A 39 -3.18 17.54 62.47
CA PHE A 39 -2.85 16.44 63.40
C PHE A 39 -1.81 16.83 64.46
N GLY A 40 -1.30 18.07 64.43
CA GLY A 40 -0.27 18.54 65.36
C GLY A 40 1.08 17.85 65.15
N THR A 41 1.34 17.33 63.95
CA THR A 41 2.62 16.70 63.60
C THR A 41 3.62 17.74 63.08
N ASN A 42 4.88 17.33 62.95
CA ASN A 42 5.97 18.17 62.44
C ASN A 42 6.74 17.43 61.33
N ASP A 43 6.00 16.86 60.39
CA ASP A 43 6.57 16.11 59.27
C ASP A 43 7.28 17.07 58.31
N VAL A 44 8.50 16.69 57.89
CA VAL A 44 9.33 17.49 56.97
C VAL A 44 9.12 17.02 55.54
N ALA A 45 8.83 17.95 54.63
CA ALA A 45 8.69 17.66 53.21
C ALA A 45 10.03 17.29 52.55
N PRO A 46 10.06 16.33 51.61
CA PRO A 46 11.26 16.02 50.86
C PRO A 46 11.62 17.18 49.93
N THR A 47 12.92 17.44 49.78
CA THR A 47 13.44 18.39 48.77
C THR A 47 13.10 17.94 47.35
N VAL A 48 13.13 18.87 46.39
CA VAL A 48 12.95 18.57 44.96
C VAL A 48 13.89 17.44 44.49
N ALA A 49 15.16 17.46 44.90
CA ALA A 49 16.12 16.42 44.54
C ALA A 49 15.78 15.05 45.15
N GLN A 50 15.26 15.01 46.38
CA GLN A 50 14.76 13.79 47.00
C GLN A 50 13.49 13.29 46.29
N LEU A 51 12.62 14.19 45.84
CA LEU A 51 11.41 13.84 45.10
C LEU A 51 11.74 13.18 43.75
N TYR A 52 12.72 13.71 43.01
CA TYR A 52 13.26 13.04 41.81
C TYR A 52 13.76 11.62 42.13
N ARG A 53 14.57 11.46 43.18
CA ARG A 53 15.09 10.14 43.59
C ARG A 53 13.98 9.17 43.96
N ILE A 54 12.98 9.63 44.72
CA ILE A 54 11.82 8.81 45.10
C ILE A 54 11.07 8.35 43.84
N ILE A 55 10.77 9.26 42.92
CA ILE A 55 10.07 8.92 41.68
C ILE A 55 10.86 7.92 40.83
N ASP A 56 12.18 8.11 40.71
CA ASP A 56 13.04 7.25 39.90
C ASP A 56 13.32 5.87 40.54
N GLN A 57 13.26 5.77 41.86
CA GLN A 57 13.42 4.50 42.58
C GLN A 57 12.14 3.67 42.59
N GLU A 58 10.99 4.33 42.63
CA GLU A 58 9.69 3.69 42.83
C GLU A 58 8.97 3.37 41.51
N PHE A 59 9.22 4.16 40.46
CA PHE A 59 8.62 3.97 39.14
C PHE A 59 9.70 3.87 38.08
N ASP A 60 9.61 2.84 37.23
CA ASP A 60 10.49 2.75 36.07
C ASP A 60 10.02 3.67 34.93
N GLU A 61 10.90 3.94 33.95
CA GLU A 61 10.57 4.81 32.82
C GLU A 61 9.40 4.30 31.96
N ALA A 62 9.20 2.97 31.90
CA ALA A 62 8.11 2.38 31.13
C ALA A 62 6.76 2.60 31.82
N GLU A 63 6.73 2.49 33.15
CA GLU A 63 5.58 2.76 34.01
C GLU A 63 5.21 4.24 34.02
N LYS A 64 6.20 5.13 34.15
CA LYS A 64 5.98 6.59 34.02
C LYS A 64 5.34 6.94 32.67
N CYS A 65 5.88 6.39 31.58
CA CYS A 65 5.34 6.59 30.24
C CYS A 65 3.95 5.96 30.08
N TYR A 66 3.71 4.78 30.66
CA TYR A 66 2.40 4.13 30.63
C TYR A 66 1.32 5.00 31.29
N LEU A 67 1.62 5.55 32.46
CA LEU A 67 0.69 6.35 33.24
C LEU A 67 0.46 7.74 32.64
N ARG A 68 1.50 8.37 32.07
CA ARG A 68 1.42 9.73 31.50
C ARG A 68 0.97 9.78 30.05
N GLU A 69 1.49 8.89 29.20
CA GLU A 69 1.31 8.91 27.74
C GLU A 69 0.43 7.75 27.25
N GLY A 70 0.19 6.75 28.10
CA GLY A 70 -0.69 5.62 27.83
C GLY A 70 0.02 4.37 27.34
N ALA A 71 -0.70 3.25 27.42
CA ALA A 71 -0.21 1.91 27.13
C ALA A 71 0.44 1.74 25.74
N LYS A 72 -0.07 2.45 24.73
CA LYS A 72 0.43 2.35 23.35
C LYS A 72 1.85 2.92 23.25
N VAL A 73 2.06 4.13 23.75
CA VAL A 73 3.35 4.84 23.65
C VAL A 73 4.41 4.13 24.48
N ALA A 74 4.06 3.71 25.70
CA ALA A 74 4.95 2.93 26.55
C ALA A 74 5.37 1.62 25.87
N ARG A 75 4.42 0.90 25.24
CA ARG A 75 4.73 -0.32 24.50
C ARG A 75 5.66 -0.03 23.31
N GLU A 76 5.41 1.00 22.52
CA GLU A 76 6.26 1.35 21.36
C GLU A 76 7.67 1.77 21.76
N ARG A 77 7.81 2.49 22.88
CA ARG A 77 9.07 3.04 23.37
C ARG A 77 9.93 2.01 24.11
N PHE A 78 9.32 1.20 24.97
CA PHE A 78 10.04 0.33 25.92
C PHE A 78 9.94 -1.17 25.61
N SER A 79 9.08 -1.62 24.69
CA SER A 79 9.05 -3.05 24.35
C SER A 79 10.40 -3.50 23.78
N PRO A 80 10.91 -4.67 24.20
CA PRO A 80 12.17 -5.19 23.67
C PRO A 80 12.05 -5.43 22.17
N LYS A 81 12.79 -4.64 21.39
CA LYS A 81 12.85 -4.75 19.93
C LYS A 81 13.70 -5.96 19.53
N ARG A 82 13.11 -7.16 19.50
CA ARG A 82 13.79 -8.36 18.99
C ARG A 82 14.00 -8.24 17.48
N ARG A 83 15.25 -8.36 17.01
CA ARG A 83 15.54 -8.49 15.57
C ARG A 83 14.85 -9.75 15.05
N ARG A 84 13.93 -9.60 14.11
CA ARG A 84 13.36 -10.75 13.40
C ARG A 84 14.45 -11.39 12.54
N LYS A 85 14.42 -12.72 12.44
CA LYS A 85 15.21 -13.42 11.42
C LYS A 85 14.71 -12.92 10.07
N SER A 86 15.62 -12.40 9.26
CA SER A 86 15.31 -12.15 7.85
C SER A 86 15.04 -13.51 7.17
N PRO A 87 14.14 -13.55 6.19
CA PRO A 87 14.01 -14.72 5.33
C PRO A 87 15.36 -15.07 4.71
N LYS A 88 15.59 -16.36 4.47
CA LYS A 88 16.88 -16.85 3.99
C LYS A 88 16.89 -17.09 2.49
N LYS A 89 15.72 -17.16 1.86
CA LYS A 89 15.58 -17.37 0.41
C LYS A 89 14.97 -16.14 -0.24
N LEU A 90 15.36 -15.88 -1.48
CA LEU A 90 14.66 -14.89 -2.31
C LEU A 90 13.20 -15.29 -2.46
N MET A 91 12.33 -14.28 -2.51
CA MET A 91 10.89 -14.44 -2.69
C MET A 91 10.20 -15.29 -1.61
N GLU A 92 10.87 -15.65 -0.51
CA GLU A 92 10.25 -16.35 0.61
C GLU A 92 9.18 -15.46 1.27
N ILE A 93 9.52 -14.19 1.49
CA ILE A 93 8.56 -13.17 1.92
C ILE A 93 8.79 -11.91 1.10
N VAL A 94 7.73 -11.47 0.45
CA VAL A 94 7.65 -10.17 -0.23
C VAL A 94 6.71 -9.27 0.55
N GLU A 95 7.10 -8.02 0.77
CA GLU A 95 6.27 -7.01 1.44
C GLU A 95 5.70 -6.07 0.39
N ILE A 96 4.38 -5.89 0.35
CA ILE A 96 3.71 -4.92 -0.52
C ILE A 96 3.09 -3.82 0.33
N ASP A 97 3.38 -2.58 -0.03
CA ASP A 97 2.79 -1.40 0.59
C ASP A 97 2.68 -0.26 -0.44
N HIS A 98 1.91 0.76 -0.06
CA HIS A 98 1.66 1.94 -0.88
C HIS A 98 2.18 3.20 -0.20
N ALA A 99 2.64 4.16 -0.99
CA ALA A 99 2.96 5.50 -0.53
C ALA A 99 2.56 6.54 -1.56
N LEU A 100 2.16 7.71 -1.06
CA LEU A 100 2.02 8.91 -1.90
C LEU A 100 3.38 9.60 -1.97
N LEU A 101 3.94 9.70 -3.18
CA LEU A 101 5.21 10.35 -3.39
C LEU A 101 5.08 11.87 -3.21
N ASP A 102 6.18 12.48 -2.80
CA ASP A 102 6.32 13.92 -2.67
C ASP A 102 6.67 14.55 -4.03
N ILE A 103 5.97 14.14 -5.09
CA ILE A 103 6.20 14.62 -6.46
C ILE A 103 4.86 14.85 -7.17
N ILE A 104 4.77 15.97 -7.87
CA ILE A 104 3.65 16.28 -8.74
C ILE A 104 4.03 15.93 -10.18
N ALA A 105 3.22 15.08 -10.80
CA ALA A 105 3.29 14.86 -12.24
C ALA A 105 2.57 16.00 -12.96
N VAL A 106 3.18 16.47 -14.05
CA VAL A 106 2.49 17.25 -15.08
C VAL A 106 1.99 16.32 -16.18
N ARG A 107 1.03 16.77 -16.97
CA ARG A 107 0.50 16.01 -18.10
C ARG A 107 1.44 16.10 -19.31
N GLU A 108 1.39 15.09 -20.17
CA GLU A 108 2.24 15.00 -21.35
C GLU A 108 1.73 15.93 -22.46
N ARG A 109 2.61 16.82 -22.96
CA ARG A 109 2.35 17.72 -24.09
C ARG A 109 2.32 16.92 -25.40
N THR A 110 1.23 16.19 -25.65
CA THR A 110 0.86 15.47 -26.88
C THR A 110 1.91 15.43 -28.03
N GLY A 111 2.90 14.56 -27.94
CA GLY A 111 3.37 13.68 -29.04
C GLY A 111 3.75 14.20 -30.45
N ILE A 112 3.97 15.49 -30.73
CA ILE A 112 4.56 15.94 -32.02
C ILE A 112 5.53 17.11 -31.76
N PRO A 113 6.79 17.08 -32.27
CA PRO A 113 7.65 18.26 -32.29
C PRO A 113 7.00 19.33 -33.18
N LEU A 114 6.77 20.54 -32.66
CA LEU A 114 6.74 21.71 -33.54
C LEU A 114 8.19 21.93 -33.96
N GLU A 115 8.56 21.43 -35.14
CA GLU A 115 9.76 21.87 -35.81
C GLU A 115 9.62 23.37 -36.10
N SER A 116 10.60 24.12 -35.61
CA SER A 116 10.92 25.52 -35.90
C SER A 116 9.78 26.54 -35.88
N GLU A 117 9.85 27.46 -34.93
CA GLU A 117 10.18 28.88 -35.16
C GLU A 117 9.92 29.65 -33.85
N ASP A 118 10.65 30.75 -33.69
CA ASP A 118 10.95 31.54 -32.49
C ASP A 118 9.76 32.08 -31.64
N ASP A 119 8.56 31.52 -31.76
CA ASP A 119 7.32 32.01 -31.13
C ASP A 119 6.49 30.92 -30.41
N ALA A 120 7.12 29.83 -29.94
CA ALA A 120 6.39 28.85 -29.12
C ALA A 120 5.97 29.49 -27.77
N PRO A 121 4.67 29.65 -27.46
CA PRO A 121 4.25 30.21 -26.18
C PRO A 121 4.79 29.35 -25.04
N GLU A 122 5.46 29.98 -24.09
CA GLU A 122 5.88 29.37 -22.83
C GLU A 122 4.66 28.69 -22.18
N LEU A 123 4.60 27.35 -22.22
CA LEU A 123 3.50 26.59 -21.66
C LEU A 123 3.52 26.69 -20.13
N LYS A 124 2.56 27.42 -19.56
CA LYS A 124 2.47 27.70 -18.12
C LYS A 124 1.76 26.59 -17.29
N LYS A 125 2.11 25.30 -17.49
CA LYS A 125 1.95 24.10 -16.58
C LYS A 125 0.57 23.44 -16.29
N GLY A 126 0.26 22.32 -16.98
CA GLY A 126 -0.91 21.46 -16.70
C GLY A 126 -0.62 20.32 -15.71
N ILE A 127 -1.10 20.45 -14.47
CA ILE A 127 -0.84 19.47 -13.39
C ILE A 127 -1.70 18.22 -13.57
N ALA A 128 -1.06 17.03 -13.55
CA ALA A 128 -1.73 15.74 -13.62
C ALA A 128 -2.17 15.23 -12.24
N GLY A 129 -1.37 15.51 -11.20
CA GLY A 129 -1.66 15.10 -9.83
C GLY A 129 -0.41 14.58 -9.10
N ARG A 130 -0.59 14.18 -7.83
CA ARG A 130 0.47 13.52 -7.06
C ARG A 130 0.54 12.04 -7.43
N VAL A 131 1.76 11.52 -7.44
CA VAL A 131 2.00 10.13 -7.85
C VAL A 131 1.94 9.20 -6.64
N TRP A 132 1.04 8.22 -6.70
CA TRP A 132 1.05 7.07 -5.83
C TRP A 132 2.01 6.01 -6.34
N VAL A 133 2.73 5.36 -5.43
CA VAL A 133 3.56 4.20 -5.70
C VAL A 133 3.09 3.02 -4.87
N THR A 134 2.95 1.87 -5.51
CA THR A 134 2.83 0.55 -4.90
C THR A 134 4.15 -0.17 -5.14
N VAL A 135 4.78 -0.71 -4.10
CA VAL A 135 6.02 -1.47 -4.26
C VAL A 135 5.93 -2.83 -3.61
N ALA A 136 6.58 -3.81 -4.22
CA ALA A 136 6.80 -5.14 -3.69
C ALA A 136 8.30 -5.30 -3.42
N ILE A 137 8.67 -5.55 -2.17
CA ILE A 137 10.07 -5.65 -1.72
C ILE A 137 10.36 -7.06 -1.20
N CYS A 138 11.37 -7.71 -1.76
CA CYS A 138 11.88 -8.98 -1.24
C CYS A 138 12.55 -8.75 0.13
N GLN A 139 12.04 -9.34 1.21
CA GLN A 139 12.57 -9.06 2.55
C GLN A 139 14.01 -9.58 2.77
N ALA A 140 14.41 -10.63 2.04
CA ALA A 140 15.73 -11.23 2.14
C ALA A 140 16.81 -10.28 1.59
N SER A 141 16.65 -9.81 0.35
CA SER A 141 17.63 -8.94 -0.32
C SER A 141 17.35 -7.44 -0.18
N ARG A 142 16.12 -7.04 0.11
CA ARG A 142 15.62 -5.66 0.01
C ARG A 142 15.48 -5.13 -1.41
N CYS A 143 15.65 -5.96 -2.43
CA CYS A 143 15.35 -5.55 -3.80
C CYS A 143 13.86 -5.29 -3.95
N VAL A 144 13.54 -4.18 -4.62
CA VAL A 144 12.22 -3.99 -5.24
C VAL A 144 12.07 -5.01 -6.34
N VAL A 145 11.09 -5.90 -6.19
CA VAL A 145 10.78 -6.96 -7.14
C VAL A 145 9.55 -6.64 -7.98
N GLY A 146 8.68 -5.73 -7.53
CA GLY A 146 7.51 -5.27 -8.27
C GLY A 146 7.18 -3.83 -7.94
N ARG A 147 6.59 -3.11 -8.89
CA ARG A 147 6.11 -1.74 -8.68
C ARG A 147 4.92 -1.40 -9.56
N SER A 148 4.09 -0.47 -9.09
CA SER A 148 3.05 0.21 -9.87
C SER A 148 3.03 1.68 -9.47
N LEU A 149 3.12 2.59 -10.43
CA LEU A 149 2.85 4.00 -10.19
C LEU A 149 1.46 4.32 -10.72
N SER A 150 0.80 5.30 -10.12
CA SER A 150 -0.52 5.76 -10.54
C SER A 150 -0.72 7.21 -10.12
N LEU A 151 -1.57 7.95 -10.83
CA LEU A 151 -2.08 9.24 -10.34
C LEU A 151 -3.29 9.04 -9.40
N ASP A 152 -3.76 7.80 -9.32
CA ASP A 152 -4.95 7.43 -8.58
C ASP A 152 -4.54 6.77 -7.26
N PRO A 153 -5.34 6.99 -6.19
CA PRO A 153 -5.13 6.31 -4.92
C PRO A 153 -5.05 4.78 -5.09
N PRO A 154 -4.37 4.08 -4.16
CA PRO A 154 -4.22 2.64 -4.22
C PRO A 154 -5.57 1.92 -4.30
N SER A 155 -5.61 0.91 -5.15
CA SER A 155 -6.78 0.09 -5.43
C SER A 155 -6.36 -1.35 -5.70
N TYR A 156 -7.34 -2.22 -5.93
CA TYR A 156 -7.04 -3.56 -6.43
C TYR A 156 -6.25 -3.53 -7.75
N VAL A 157 -6.49 -2.53 -8.61
CA VAL A 157 -5.78 -2.37 -9.89
C VAL A 157 -4.31 -2.09 -9.66
N SER A 158 -3.95 -1.19 -8.73
CA SER A 158 -2.54 -0.90 -8.42
C SER A 158 -1.81 -2.11 -7.80
N VAL A 159 -2.49 -2.89 -6.96
CA VAL A 159 -1.94 -4.14 -6.40
C VAL A 159 -1.72 -5.18 -7.51
N MET A 160 -2.67 -5.34 -8.44
CA MET A 160 -2.52 -6.27 -9.56
C MET A 160 -1.43 -5.84 -10.55
N ARG A 161 -1.32 -4.54 -10.86
CA ARG A 161 -0.20 -4.01 -11.65
C ARG A 161 1.14 -4.34 -11.00
N CYS A 162 1.26 -4.11 -9.69
CA CYS A 162 2.46 -4.41 -8.94
C CYS A 162 2.78 -5.91 -8.92
N LEU A 163 1.76 -6.77 -8.77
CA LEU A 163 1.89 -8.23 -8.80
C LEU A 163 2.32 -8.72 -10.19
N ARG A 164 1.69 -8.26 -11.28
CA ARG A 164 2.11 -8.58 -12.65
C ARG A 164 3.55 -8.14 -12.89
N ASN A 165 3.90 -6.91 -12.52
CA ASN A 165 5.27 -6.42 -12.62
C ASN A 165 6.27 -7.26 -11.81
N MET A 166 5.86 -7.82 -10.67
CA MET A 166 6.70 -8.72 -9.87
C MET A 166 6.96 -10.07 -10.53
N LEU A 167 5.96 -10.58 -11.24
CA LEU A 167 6.00 -11.87 -11.92
C LEU A 167 6.62 -11.77 -13.32
N SER A 168 6.74 -10.57 -13.89
CA SER A 168 7.37 -10.35 -15.18
C SER A 168 8.88 -10.11 -15.06
N GLN A 169 9.64 -10.68 -16.00
CA GLN A 169 11.03 -10.31 -16.20
C GLN A 169 11.12 -8.81 -16.47
N LYS A 170 12.10 -8.15 -15.84
CA LYS A 170 12.32 -6.71 -16.03
C LYS A 170 13.38 -6.51 -17.09
N ALA A 171 13.16 -5.51 -17.93
CA ALA A 171 14.19 -5.07 -18.85
C ALA A 171 15.36 -4.44 -18.07
N ASP A 172 16.55 -4.56 -18.65
CA ASP A 172 17.71 -3.81 -18.19
C ASP A 172 17.47 -2.32 -18.33
N VAL A 173 18.05 -1.55 -17.41
CA VAL A 173 17.79 -0.11 -17.29
C VAL A 173 19.00 0.68 -17.80
N GLN A 174 18.75 1.62 -18.71
CA GLN A 174 19.79 2.47 -19.28
C GLN A 174 20.04 3.74 -18.44
N LEU A 175 21.26 3.90 -17.95
CA LEU A 175 21.77 5.05 -17.18
C LEU A 175 22.91 5.73 -17.94
N GLY A 176 22.56 6.65 -18.85
CA GLY A 176 23.54 7.24 -19.76
C GLY A 176 24.09 6.18 -20.71
N GLU A 177 25.40 5.96 -20.70
CA GLU A 177 26.07 4.90 -21.48
C GLU A 177 26.08 3.53 -20.79
N LEU A 178 25.71 3.47 -19.50
CA LEU A 178 25.71 2.24 -18.72
C LEU A 178 24.35 1.51 -18.81
N THR A 179 24.38 0.22 -19.13
CA THR A 179 23.23 -0.67 -18.99
C THR A 179 23.32 -1.41 -17.65
N VAL A 180 22.30 -1.28 -16.81
CA VAL A 180 22.23 -1.93 -15.49
C VAL A 180 21.20 -3.05 -15.53
N ALA A 181 21.65 -4.26 -15.19
CA ALA A 181 20.78 -5.43 -15.16
C ALA A 181 19.73 -5.31 -14.04
N ASN A 182 18.49 -5.75 -14.32
CA ASN A 182 17.43 -5.81 -13.32
C ASN A 182 16.83 -7.23 -13.20
N PRO A 183 17.56 -8.18 -12.59
CA PRO A 183 17.14 -9.59 -12.52
C PRO A 183 16.04 -9.83 -11.47
N CYS A 184 15.48 -8.79 -10.86
CA CYS A 184 14.65 -8.88 -9.65
C CYS A 184 13.19 -9.22 -9.95
N PHE A 185 12.85 -10.46 -10.28
CA PHE A 185 11.47 -10.92 -10.47
C PHE A 185 11.27 -12.32 -9.87
N GLY A 186 10.01 -12.78 -9.71
CA GLY A 186 9.75 -14.16 -9.30
C GLY A 186 8.43 -14.37 -8.56
N LEU A 187 8.15 -15.64 -8.26
CA LEU A 187 6.97 -16.07 -7.52
C LEU A 187 7.23 -16.02 -6.00
N PRO A 188 6.44 -15.28 -5.22
CA PRO A 188 6.58 -15.27 -3.76
C PRO A 188 6.04 -16.55 -3.13
N LYS A 189 6.53 -16.90 -1.94
CA LYS A 189 5.84 -17.88 -1.06
C LYS A 189 4.79 -17.21 -0.19
N VAL A 190 5.14 -16.06 0.38
CA VAL A 190 4.25 -15.26 1.23
C VAL A 190 4.35 -13.80 0.80
N VAL A 191 3.19 -13.17 0.59
CA VAL A 191 3.06 -11.73 0.42
C VAL A 191 2.55 -11.15 1.73
N HIS A 192 3.42 -10.39 2.40
CA HIS A 192 3.05 -9.57 3.55
C HIS A 192 2.42 -8.29 3.06
N VAL A 193 1.19 -8.07 3.50
CA VAL A 193 0.42 -6.88 3.18
C VAL A 193 -0.08 -6.25 4.45
N ASP A 194 -0.45 -5.00 4.32
CA ASP A 194 -1.06 -4.22 5.37
C ASP A 194 -2.57 -4.59 5.51
N ASN A 195 -3.34 -3.97 6.42
CA ASN A 195 -4.79 -4.27 6.57
C ASN A 195 -5.68 -3.34 5.73
N GLY A 196 -5.12 -2.80 4.64
CA GLY A 196 -5.83 -2.04 3.62
C GLY A 196 -6.91 -2.87 2.94
N LYS A 197 -7.95 -2.18 2.45
CA LYS A 197 -9.13 -2.84 1.87
C LYS A 197 -8.88 -3.47 0.51
N ASP A 198 -8.04 -2.82 -0.28
CA ASP A 198 -7.43 -3.32 -1.51
C ASP A 198 -6.82 -4.72 -1.34
N PHE A 199 -6.20 -4.99 -0.20
CA PHE A 199 -5.62 -6.31 0.13
C PHE A 199 -6.62 -7.35 0.62
N HIS A 200 -7.88 -7.00 0.88
CA HIS A 200 -8.91 -7.94 1.31
C HIS A 200 -9.81 -8.45 0.16
N SER A 201 -9.52 -8.05 -1.08
CA SER A 201 -10.34 -8.43 -2.24
C SER A 201 -10.38 -9.95 -2.47
N LEU A 202 -11.56 -10.46 -2.83
CA LEU A 202 -11.72 -11.87 -3.23
C LEU A 202 -10.78 -12.23 -4.39
N SER A 203 -10.63 -11.31 -5.34
CA SER A 203 -9.80 -11.51 -6.52
C SER A 203 -8.31 -11.65 -6.17
N LEU A 204 -7.79 -10.94 -5.15
CA LEU A 204 -6.43 -11.17 -4.67
C LEU A 204 -6.28 -12.56 -4.03
N LYS A 205 -7.28 -13.03 -3.27
CA LYS A 205 -7.25 -14.38 -2.68
C LYS A 205 -7.27 -15.47 -3.74
N VAL A 206 -8.07 -15.29 -4.80
CA VAL A 206 -8.11 -16.21 -5.93
C VAL A 206 -6.76 -16.20 -6.65
N ALA A 207 -6.21 -15.03 -6.98
CA ALA A 207 -4.89 -14.92 -7.61
C ALA A 207 -3.80 -15.59 -6.75
N ALA A 208 -3.85 -15.40 -5.42
CA ALA A 208 -2.93 -16.02 -4.49
C ALA A 208 -3.02 -17.55 -4.48
N ALA A 209 -4.23 -18.11 -4.46
CA ALA A 209 -4.44 -19.54 -4.55
C ALA A 209 -3.98 -20.11 -5.90
N SER A 210 -4.33 -19.44 -7.00
CA SER A 210 -3.97 -19.83 -8.37
C SER A 210 -2.47 -19.79 -8.63
N LEU A 211 -1.77 -18.81 -8.08
CA LEU A 211 -0.32 -18.65 -8.17
C LEU A 211 0.44 -19.34 -7.02
N ASN A 212 -0.27 -20.08 -6.15
CA ASN A 212 0.28 -20.84 -5.03
C ASN A 212 1.16 -20.02 -4.08
N PHE A 213 0.68 -18.84 -3.67
CA PHE A 213 1.30 -18.02 -2.62
C PHE A 213 0.30 -17.67 -1.51
N GLU A 214 0.81 -17.40 -0.30
CA GLU A 214 -0.01 -16.99 0.84
C GLU A 214 -0.06 -15.46 0.94
N VAL A 215 -1.25 -14.88 1.09
CA VAL A 215 -1.40 -13.47 1.50
C VAL A 215 -1.52 -13.40 3.01
N ARG A 216 -0.56 -12.74 3.66
CA ARG A 216 -0.55 -12.58 5.12
C ARG A 216 -0.67 -11.12 5.50
N HIS A 217 -1.76 -10.79 6.16
CA HIS A 217 -1.96 -9.46 6.72
C HIS A 217 -1.12 -9.26 7.98
N MET A 218 -0.40 -8.14 8.03
CA MET A 218 0.37 -7.74 9.20
C MET A 218 -0.54 -7.46 10.40
N GLY A 219 -0.07 -7.80 11.60
CA GLY A 219 -0.88 -7.65 12.81
C GLY A 219 -1.20 -6.19 13.10
N ARG A 220 -2.44 -5.89 13.50
CA ARG A 220 -2.79 -4.55 14.00
C ARG A 220 -1.91 -4.20 15.21
N HIS A 221 -1.45 -2.94 15.28
CA HIS A 221 -0.57 -2.43 16.33
C HIS A 221 0.83 -3.09 16.41
N ARG A 222 1.34 -3.56 15.27
CA ARG A 222 2.70 -4.08 15.14
C ARG A 222 3.53 -3.27 14.13
N PRO A 223 3.76 -1.96 14.36
CA PRO A 223 4.47 -1.10 13.41
C PRO A 223 5.90 -1.59 13.10
N TRP A 224 6.53 -2.29 14.04
CA TRP A 224 7.85 -2.91 13.81
C TRP A 224 7.86 -3.99 12.71
N GLU A 225 6.69 -4.46 12.24
CA GLU A 225 6.59 -5.38 11.10
C GLU A 225 6.81 -4.69 9.75
N ARG A 226 6.63 -3.36 9.68
CA ARG A 226 6.70 -2.53 8.45
C ARG A 226 8.00 -1.73 8.29
N GLY A 227 8.94 -1.85 9.22
CA GLY A 227 10.12 -0.98 9.26
C GLY A 227 11.06 -1.09 8.03
N ARG A 228 10.87 -2.08 7.14
CA ARG A 228 11.62 -2.20 5.89
C ARG A 228 11.03 -1.30 4.81
N VAL A 229 9.73 -1.42 4.55
CA VAL A 229 9.05 -0.63 3.54
C VAL A 229 8.93 0.83 3.94
N GLU A 230 8.74 1.12 5.24
CA GLU A 230 8.78 2.50 5.76
C GLU A 230 10.15 3.17 5.55
N ARG A 231 11.24 2.40 5.69
CA ARG A 231 12.59 2.90 5.40
C ARG A 231 12.77 3.14 3.90
N PHE A 232 12.32 2.19 3.08
CA PHE A 232 12.36 2.33 1.64
C PHE A 232 11.64 3.60 1.18
N PHE A 233 10.41 3.85 1.63
CA PHE A 233 9.70 5.06 1.25
C PHE A 233 10.38 6.33 1.76
N ARG A 234 10.96 6.31 2.95
CA ARG A 234 11.76 7.45 3.43
C ARG A 234 12.96 7.74 2.51
N GLU A 235 13.62 6.69 2.03
CA GLU A 235 14.73 6.78 1.08
C GLU A 235 14.27 7.37 -0.26
N VAL A 236 13.13 6.89 -0.80
CA VAL A 236 12.51 7.46 -2.00
C VAL A 236 12.22 8.95 -1.79
N GLN A 237 11.56 9.33 -0.71
CA GLN A 237 11.20 10.73 -0.44
C GLN A 237 12.44 11.62 -0.25
N GLN A 238 13.53 11.07 0.30
CA GLN A 238 14.79 11.78 0.45
C GLN A 238 15.52 11.96 -0.89
N ASP A 239 15.52 10.96 -1.76
CA ASP A 239 16.25 11.04 -3.04
C ASP A 239 15.47 11.81 -4.10
N PHE A 240 14.14 11.76 -4.03
CA PHE A 240 13.24 12.56 -4.87
C PHE A 240 13.07 13.98 -4.30
N ALA A 241 13.77 14.31 -3.21
CA ALA A 241 13.69 15.58 -2.53
C ALA A 241 14.03 16.81 -3.38
N ALA A 242 14.96 16.62 -4.33
CA ALA A 242 15.48 17.67 -5.19
C ALA A 242 14.68 17.84 -6.49
N GLN A 243 13.62 17.05 -6.69
CA GLN A 243 12.87 17.07 -7.95
C GLN A 243 11.97 18.31 -8.04
N PRO A 244 11.86 18.92 -9.23
CA PRO A 244 11.01 20.09 -9.45
C PRO A 244 9.54 19.72 -9.22
N GLY A 245 8.85 20.51 -8.39
CA GLY A 245 7.45 20.32 -8.03
C GLY A 245 7.19 19.41 -6.84
N ARG A 246 8.17 19.26 -5.96
CA ARG A 246 8.06 18.48 -4.74
C ARG A 246 6.96 18.99 -3.80
N THR A 247 6.18 18.08 -3.24
CA THR A 247 5.23 18.36 -2.16
C THR A 247 5.83 17.90 -0.84
N PHE A 248 6.32 18.83 -0.01
CA PHE A 248 6.98 18.49 1.25
C PHE A 248 6.10 17.66 2.21
N SER A 249 6.73 17.02 3.19
CA SER A 249 6.08 16.17 4.21
C SER A 249 5.04 16.88 5.07
N SER A 250 5.11 18.21 5.18
CA SER A 250 4.12 19.02 5.87
C SER A 250 3.98 20.41 5.24
N THR A 251 2.87 21.10 5.54
CA THR A 251 2.67 22.50 5.12
C THR A 251 3.71 23.43 5.73
N VAL A 252 4.23 23.10 6.92
CA VAL A 252 5.29 23.85 7.60
C VAL A 252 6.61 23.67 6.86
N ASP A 253 6.96 22.44 6.46
CA ASP A 253 8.19 22.15 5.70
C ASP A 253 8.17 22.78 4.31
N ARG A 254 6.97 22.96 3.72
CA ARG A 254 6.79 23.59 2.41
C ARG A 254 7.08 25.10 2.42
N GLY A 255 6.71 25.80 3.49
CA GLY A 255 6.76 27.26 3.53
C GLY A 255 6.05 27.88 2.32
N ASP A 256 6.71 28.85 1.69
CA ASP A 256 6.22 29.59 0.52
C ASP A 256 6.58 28.94 -0.83
N TYR A 257 7.10 27.71 -0.82
CA TYR A 257 7.47 27.01 -2.06
C TYR A 257 6.23 26.65 -2.87
N ASP A 258 6.14 27.19 -4.09
CA ASP A 258 5.08 26.84 -5.05
C ASP A 258 5.37 25.48 -5.70
N SER A 259 4.94 24.39 -5.05
CA SER A 259 5.08 23.03 -5.59
C SER A 259 4.44 22.89 -6.97
N GLU A 260 3.28 23.52 -7.16
CA GLU A 260 2.53 23.43 -8.40
C GLU A 260 3.22 24.21 -9.52
N GLY A 261 3.61 25.46 -9.24
CA GLY A 261 4.35 26.31 -10.17
C GLY A 261 5.76 25.82 -10.47
N ASN A 262 6.33 24.91 -9.68
CA ASN A 262 7.64 24.30 -9.91
C ASN A 262 7.59 22.90 -10.55
N ALA A 263 6.44 22.23 -10.64
CA ALA A 263 6.34 20.91 -11.27
C ALA A 263 6.64 20.94 -12.78
N THR A 264 7.49 20.03 -13.27
CA THR A 264 7.87 19.96 -14.70
C THR A 264 7.91 18.55 -15.26
N LEU A 265 7.79 17.51 -14.42
CA LEU A 265 8.02 16.12 -14.81
C LEU A 265 6.71 15.43 -15.19
N THR A 266 6.66 14.82 -16.38
CA THR A 266 5.48 14.05 -16.80
C THR A 266 5.40 12.71 -16.07
N PHE A 267 4.21 12.12 -15.99
CA PHE A 267 4.04 10.80 -15.35
C PHE A 267 4.97 9.70 -15.93
N PRO A 268 5.10 9.54 -17.27
CA PRO A 268 6.06 8.57 -17.83
C PRO A 268 7.52 8.85 -17.48
N VAL A 269 7.90 10.14 -17.38
CA VAL A 269 9.25 10.53 -16.95
C VAL A 269 9.48 10.13 -15.49
N ILE A 270 8.49 10.32 -14.62
CA ILE A 270 8.56 9.91 -13.21
C ILE A 270 8.64 8.38 -13.10
N GLU A 271 7.87 7.62 -13.88
CA GLU A 271 7.96 6.16 -13.92
C GLU A 271 9.36 5.68 -14.31
N ASN A 272 9.90 6.21 -15.41
CA ASN A 272 11.25 5.89 -15.87
C ASN A 272 12.32 6.31 -14.86
N MET A 273 12.18 7.48 -14.24
CA MET A 273 13.08 7.96 -13.19
C MET A 273 13.04 7.05 -11.96
N PHE A 274 11.87 6.56 -11.58
CA PHE A 274 11.72 5.59 -10.50
C PHE A 274 12.39 4.26 -10.82
N ASP A 275 12.22 3.71 -12.02
CA ASP A 275 12.89 2.47 -12.44
C ASP A 275 14.41 2.61 -12.44
N LYS A 276 14.92 3.73 -12.97
CA LYS A 276 16.35 4.09 -12.96
C LYS A 276 16.89 4.22 -11.55
N TRP A 277 16.16 4.88 -10.67
CA TRP A 277 16.55 5.01 -9.28
C TRP A 277 16.56 3.66 -8.56
N VAL A 278 15.55 2.81 -8.77
CA VAL A 278 15.48 1.48 -8.18
C VAL A 278 16.68 0.62 -8.60
N ALA A 279 16.88 0.46 -9.91
CA ALA A 279 17.92 -0.42 -10.45
C ALA A 279 19.33 0.16 -10.24
N GLY A 280 19.51 1.45 -10.50
CA GLY A 280 20.83 2.09 -10.49
C GLY A 280 21.32 2.55 -9.14
N ILE A 281 20.42 2.91 -8.21
CA ILE A 281 20.79 3.57 -6.95
C ILE A 281 20.39 2.69 -5.78
N HIS A 282 19.10 2.38 -5.63
CA HIS A 282 18.61 1.65 -4.46
C HIS A 282 19.21 0.25 -4.35
N HIS A 283 19.20 -0.52 -5.45
CA HIS A 283 19.74 -1.88 -5.48
C HIS A 283 21.25 -1.93 -5.21
N HIS A 284 21.98 -0.85 -5.47
CA HIS A 284 23.43 -0.76 -5.27
C HIS A 284 23.85 0.06 -4.04
N ARG A 285 22.90 0.50 -3.21
CA ARG A 285 23.21 1.25 -1.98
C ARG A 285 23.41 0.30 -0.79
N PRO A 286 24.52 0.43 -0.02
CA PRO A 286 24.75 -0.37 1.18
C PRO A 286 23.64 -0.24 2.24
N HIS A 287 23.08 -1.36 2.68
CA HIS A 287 22.03 -1.38 3.69
C HIS A 287 22.55 -1.90 5.04
N ARG A 288 22.42 -1.11 6.12
CA ARG A 288 22.72 -1.56 7.49
C ARG A 288 21.94 -2.84 7.88
N GLY A 289 20.73 -3.01 7.34
CA GLY A 289 19.90 -4.20 7.55
C GLY A 289 20.41 -5.47 6.87
N LEU A 290 21.40 -5.33 5.98
CA LEU A 290 22.09 -6.38 5.22
C LEU A 290 23.59 -6.41 5.57
N PHE A 291 23.97 -5.93 6.76
CA PHE A 291 25.37 -5.85 7.18
C PHE A 291 26.25 -5.03 6.23
N TRP A 292 25.71 -3.91 5.71
CA TRP A 292 26.38 -3.00 4.78
C TRP A 292 26.65 -3.56 3.39
N ARG A 293 26.00 -4.66 3.04
CA ARG A 293 25.91 -5.15 1.67
C ARG A 293 24.80 -4.44 0.90
N THR A 294 24.91 -4.43 -0.42
CA THR A 294 23.88 -3.86 -1.29
C THR A 294 22.76 -4.89 -1.53
N PRO A 295 21.53 -4.45 -1.83
CA PRO A 295 20.46 -5.36 -2.22
C PRO A 295 20.82 -6.27 -3.40
N ALA A 296 21.48 -5.73 -4.42
CA ALA A 296 21.93 -6.47 -5.60
C ALA A 296 22.92 -7.59 -5.23
N GLU A 297 23.93 -7.29 -4.40
CA GLU A 297 24.89 -8.32 -3.92
C GLU A 297 24.19 -9.47 -3.18
N VAL A 298 23.16 -9.16 -2.38
CA VAL A 298 22.40 -10.18 -1.65
C VAL A 298 21.47 -10.93 -2.59
N TRP A 299 20.90 -10.27 -3.60
CA TRP A 299 20.12 -10.92 -4.65
C TRP A 299 20.99 -11.93 -5.41
N ASP A 300 22.14 -11.52 -5.93
CA ASP A 300 23.01 -12.37 -6.74
C ASP A 300 23.56 -13.58 -5.96
N GLU A 301 23.88 -13.41 -4.67
CA GLU A 301 24.25 -14.53 -3.80
C GLU A 301 23.08 -15.51 -3.64
N LEU A 302 21.89 -14.99 -3.29
CA LEU A 302 20.77 -15.86 -2.95
C LEU A 302 20.07 -16.46 -4.18
N ALA A 303 20.18 -15.83 -5.35
CA ALA A 303 19.64 -16.31 -6.61
C ALA A 303 20.26 -17.64 -7.04
N GLN A 304 21.49 -17.94 -6.60
CA GLN A 304 22.15 -19.23 -6.82
C GLN A 304 21.41 -20.41 -6.17
N PHE A 305 20.57 -20.15 -5.16
CA PHE A 305 19.73 -21.16 -4.52
C PHE A 305 18.33 -21.27 -5.16
N GLY A 306 18.10 -20.56 -6.27
CA GLY A 306 16.87 -20.57 -7.05
C GLY A 306 15.86 -19.50 -6.63
N VAL A 307 15.09 -19.05 -7.62
CA VAL A 307 13.93 -18.18 -7.48
C VAL A 307 12.72 -18.90 -8.06
N GLY A 308 11.56 -18.77 -7.42
CA GLY A 308 10.33 -19.36 -7.95
C GLY A 308 10.03 -18.79 -9.33
N ILE A 309 9.95 -19.66 -10.34
CA ILE A 309 9.70 -19.26 -11.73
C ILE A 309 8.21 -18.95 -11.87
N PRO A 310 7.84 -17.72 -12.26
CA PRO A 310 6.44 -17.38 -12.56
C PRO A 310 5.92 -18.17 -13.77
N PRO A 311 4.60 -18.37 -13.89
CA PRO A 311 4.02 -18.90 -15.13
C PRO A 311 4.19 -17.88 -16.27
N ASP A 312 3.83 -18.29 -17.49
CA ASP A 312 3.93 -17.41 -18.66
C ASP A 312 3.06 -16.15 -18.50
N VAL A 313 3.43 -15.07 -19.19
CA VAL A 313 2.75 -13.77 -19.09
C VAL A 313 1.25 -13.87 -19.36
N LYS A 314 0.85 -14.68 -20.36
CA LYS A 314 -0.57 -14.92 -20.67
C LYS A 314 -1.31 -15.58 -19.51
N ASP A 315 -0.67 -16.53 -18.83
CA ASP A 315 -1.25 -17.17 -17.66
C ASP A 315 -1.32 -16.18 -16.49
N ILE A 316 -0.28 -15.36 -16.27
CA ILE A 316 -0.30 -14.31 -15.24
C ILE A 316 -1.49 -13.37 -15.47
N GLU A 317 -1.74 -12.93 -16.69
CA GLU A 317 -2.88 -12.07 -17.04
C GLU A 317 -4.21 -12.73 -16.66
N VAL A 318 -4.40 -14.00 -17.01
CA VAL A 318 -5.60 -14.78 -16.68
C VAL A 318 -5.75 -14.96 -15.16
N LEU A 319 -4.69 -15.36 -14.47
CA LEU A 319 -4.70 -15.69 -13.04
C LEU A 319 -4.87 -14.45 -12.14
N THR A 320 -4.67 -13.25 -12.69
CA THR A 320 -4.82 -11.97 -11.97
C THR A 320 -6.09 -11.20 -12.34
N ARG A 321 -7.03 -11.83 -13.05
CA ARG A 321 -8.32 -11.22 -13.38
C ARG A 321 -9.20 -11.01 -12.15
N LYS A 322 -10.00 -9.96 -12.20
CA LYS A 322 -11.05 -9.68 -11.22
C LYS A 322 -12.19 -10.67 -11.40
N VAL A 323 -12.38 -11.52 -10.39
CA VAL A 323 -13.51 -12.45 -10.33
C VAL A 323 -14.76 -11.78 -9.76
N LEU A 324 -15.87 -11.88 -10.48
CA LEU A 324 -17.20 -11.42 -10.13
C LEU A 324 -18.21 -12.57 -10.29
N HIS A 325 -19.36 -12.50 -9.64
CA HIS A 325 -20.46 -13.42 -9.89
C HIS A 325 -21.65 -12.65 -10.46
N LYS A 326 -21.96 -12.89 -11.74
CA LYS A 326 -22.97 -12.11 -12.48
C LYS A 326 -23.94 -13.03 -13.24
N PRO A 327 -25.23 -12.68 -13.31
CA PRO A 327 -26.14 -13.36 -14.21
C PRO A 327 -25.84 -13.00 -15.66
N VAL A 328 -26.03 -13.96 -16.56
CA VAL A 328 -26.04 -13.72 -18.00
C VAL A 328 -27.47 -13.34 -18.41
N LYS A 329 -27.66 -12.10 -18.86
CA LYS A 329 -28.92 -11.57 -19.34
C LYS A 329 -29.04 -11.78 -20.87
N ASP A 330 -30.18 -11.42 -21.42
CA ASP A 330 -30.37 -11.26 -22.87
C ASP A 330 -29.36 -10.28 -23.48
N SER A 331 -28.99 -9.22 -22.74
CA SER A 331 -27.94 -8.27 -23.09
C SER A 331 -26.51 -8.75 -22.77
N GLY A 332 -26.30 -10.03 -22.45
CA GLY A 332 -25.01 -10.58 -22.03
C GLY A 332 -24.63 -10.28 -20.57
N ILE A 333 -23.38 -9.90 -20.31
CA ILE A 333 -22.86 -9.57 -18.98
C ILE A 333 -22.87 -8.06 -18.75
N GLU A 334 -23.38 -7.63 -17.59
CA GLU A 334 -23.38 -6.22 -17.18
C GLU A 334 -22.57 -6.00 -15.89
N TYR A 335 -21.59 -5.10 -15.97
CA TYR A 335 -20.83 -4.63 -14.81
C TYR A 335 -20.43 -3.17 -14.93
N LEU A 336 -20.75 -2.36 -13.92
CA LEU A 336 -20.45 -0.92 -13.90
C LEU A 336 -20.96 -0.16 -15.14
N GLY A 337 -22.10 -0.58 -15.69
CA GLY A 337 -22.68 0.02 -16.90
C GLY A 337 -21.96 -0.35 -18.21
N LEU A 338 -20.98 -1.24 -18.16
CA LEU A 338 -20.40 -1.90 -19.33
C LEU A 338 -21.18 -3.17 -19.64
N PHE A 339 -21.30 -3.44 -20.93
CA PHE A 339 -22.01 -4.59 -21.49
C PHE A 339 -21.04 -5.39 -22.35
N TRP A 340 -20.96 -6.69 -22.10
CA TRP A 340 -20.22 -7.64 -22.92
C TRP A 340 -21.18 -8.67 -23.49
N HIS A 341 -21.11 -8.88 -24.79
CA HIS A 341 -22.01 -9.75 -25.52
C HIS A 341 -21.24 -10.75 -26.40
N SER A 342 -21.80 -11.95 -26.55
CA SER A 342 -21.41 -12.91 -27.57
C SER A 342 -22.55 -13.92 -27.80
N ASP A 343 -22.52 -14.59 -28.95
CA ASP A 343 -23.51 -15.64 -29.27
C ASP A 343 -23.44 -16.81 -28.26
N GLU A 344 -22.26 -17.06 -27.69
CA GLU A 344 -22.02 -18.03 -26.63
C GLU A 344 -22.79 -17.65 -25.35
N LEU A 345 -22.74 -16.37 -24.94
CA LEU A 345 -23.51 -15.86 -23.81
C LEU A 345 -25.01 -15.90 -24.07
N ALA A 346 -25.45 -15.59 -25.30
CA ALA A 346 -26.85 -15.74 -25.68
C ALA A 346 -27.31 -17.21 -25.59
N GLY A 347 -26.43 -18.16 -25.94
CA GLY A 347 -26.62 -19.59 -25.71
C GLY A 347 -26.78 -19.95 -24.23
N LEU A 348 -25.87 -19.46 -23.38
CA LEU A 348 -25.93 -19.62 -21.92
C LEU A 348 -27.24 -19.08 -21.33
N HIS A 349 -27.64 -17.88 -21.77
CA HIS A 349 -28.88 -17.25 -21.33
C HIS A 349 -30.10 -18.10 -21.69
N ARG A 350 -30.18 -18.61 -22.93
CA ARG A 350 -31.26 -19.52 -23.35
C ARG A 350 -31.27 -20.83 -22.55
N LYS A 351 -30.10 -21.34 -22.18
CA LYS A 351 -29.96 -22.61 -21.45
C LYS A 351 -30.36 -22.50 -19.97
N TYR A 352 -30.00 -21.41 -19.29
CA TYR A 352 -30.13 -21.30 -17.83
C TYR A 352 -31.04 -20.15 -17.34
N GLY A 353 -31.54 -19.30 -18.24
CA GLY A 353 -32.34 -18.11 -17.90
C GLY A 353 -31.52 -16.99 -17.23
N THR A 354 -32.21 -15.99 -16.66
CA THR A 354 -31.61 -14.81 -16.02
C THR A 354 -31.19 -15.01 -14.56
N GLY A 355 -31.59 -16.12 -13.92
CA GLY A 355 -31.42 -16.32 -12.48
C GLY A 355 -30.04 -16.84 -12.06
N ARG A 356 -29.39 -17.67 -12.89
CA ARG A 356 -28.10 -18.30 -12.57
C ARG A 356 -26.97 -17.27 -12.68
N LYS A 357 -26.15 -17.18 -11.63
CA LYS A 357 -24.92 -16.38 -11.64
C LYS A 357 -23.73 -17.26 -12.01
N PHE A 358 -22.88 -16.74 -12.87
CA PHE A 358 -21.66 -17.39 -13.32
C PHE A 358 -20.44 -16.61 -12.80
N PRO A 359 -19.31 -17.28 -12.53
CA PRO A 359 -18.03 -16.62 -12.38
C PRO A 359 -17.68 -15.88 -13.68
N VAL A 360 -17.43 -14.58 -13.56
CA VAL A 360 -17.00 -13.70 -14.64
C VAL A 360 -15.64 -13.14 -14.27
N MET A 361 -14.68 -13.29 -15.19
CA MET A 361 -13.31 -12.82 -15.04
C MET A 361 -13.09 -11.61 -15.95
N ILE A 362 -12.77 -10.47 -15.34
CA ILE A 362 -12.47 -9.22 -16.04
C ILE A 362 -11.00 -8.89 -15.82
N ASP A 363 -10.24 -8.58 -16.86
CA ASP A 363 -8.89 -8.03 -16.66
C ASP A 363 -8.99 -6.57 -16.17
N PRO A 364 -8.55 -6.25 -14.94
CA PRO A 364 -8.60 -4.86 -14.45
C PRO A 364 -7.77 -3.89 -15.29
N LEU A 365 -6.85 -4.35 -16.12
CA LEU A 365 -5.99 -3.53 -16.98
C LEU A 365 -6.45 -3.49 -18.44
N ASN A 366 -7.42 -4.32 -18.81
CA ASN A 366 -7.95 -4.39 -20.17
C ASN A 366 -9.42 -4.83 -20.16
N LEU A 367 -10.33 -3.88 -20.41
CA LEU A 367 -11.77 -4.09 -20.30
C LEU A 367 -12.42 -4.63 -21.60
N LEU A 368 -11.64 -4.86 -22.67
CA LEU A 368 -12.18 -5.18 -23.99
C LEU A 368 -12.92 -6.51 -24.03
N THR A 369 -12.53 -7.47 -23.19
CA THR A 369 -13.14 -8.80 -23.15
C THR A 369 -13.38 -9.25 -21.71
N VAL A 370 -14.34 -10.15 -21.56
CA VAL A 370 -14.57 -10.91 -20.33
C VAL A 370 -14.67 -12.39 -20.62
N GLU A 371 -14.29 -13.18 -19.63
CA GLU A 371 -14.44 -14.63 -19.68
C GLU A 371 -15.50 -15.07 -18.67
N VAL A 372 -16.46 -15.86 -19.12
CA VAL A 372 -17.52 -16.43 -18.29
C VAL A 372 -17.29 -17.92 -18.16
N ILE A 373 -17.26 -18.40 -16.92
CA ILE A 373 -17.00 -19.81 -16.62
C ILE A 373 -18.33 -20.53 -16.41
N GLU A 374 -18.59 -21.53 -17.25
CA GLU A 374 -19.69 -22.47 -17.06
C GLU A 374 -19.14 -23.78 -16.50
N GLU A 375 -19.52 -24.08 -15.27
CA GLU A 375 -19.27 -25.38 -14.65
C GLU A 375 -20.50 -26.27 -14.84
N THR A 376 -20.27 -27.42 -15.45
CA THR A 376 -21.27 -28.49 -15.61
C THR A 376 -20.74 -29.76 -14.95
N GLU A 377 -21.49 -30.27 -13.99
CA GLU A 377 -21.21 -31.57 -13.37
C GLU A 377 -21.90 -32.67 -14.18
N THR A 378 -21.15 -33.72 -14.52
CA THR A 378 -21.69 -35.01 -14.95
C THR A 378 -21.45 -36.04 -13.84
N GLU A 379 -22.04 -37.23 -13.95
CA GLU A 379 -21.87 -38.31 -12.95
C GLU A 379 -20.41 -38.72 -12.75
N THR A 380 -19.52 -38.44 -13.71
CA THR A 380 -18.13 -38.87 -13.69
C THR A 380 -17.12 -37.72 -13.58
N GLU A 381 -17.43 -36.52 -14.08
CA GLU A 381 -16.47 -35.41 -14.15
C GLU A 381 -17.13 -34.02 -14.08
N THR A 382 -16.40 -33.04 -13.53
CA THR A 382 -16.77 -31.62 -13.66
C THR A 382 -16.13 -31.07 -14.93
N LYS A 383 -16.96 -30.69 -15.90
CA LYS A 383 -16.51 -30.01 -17.12
C LYS A 383 -16.61 -28.49 -16.94
N VAL A 384 -15.49 -27.81 -17.21
CA VAL A 384 -15.38 -26.35 -17.18
C VAL A 384 -15.32 -25.82 -18.61
N ILE A 385 -16.30 -25.01 -18.99
CA ILE A 385 -16.38 -24.37 -20.31
C ILE A 385 -16.14 -22.87 -20.14
N ARG A 386 -15.29 -22.30 -20.99
CA ARG A 386 -14.96 -20.87 -21.01
C ARG A 386 -15.64 -20.22 -22.18
N HIS A 387 -16.47 -19.22 -21.91
CA HIS A 387 -17.14 -18.41 -22.91
C HIS A 387 -16.51 -17.03 -22.94
N VAL A 388 -16.17 -16.53 -24.11
CA VAL A 388 -15.53 -15.20 -24.25
C VAL A 388 -16.56 -14.24 -24.82
N ALA A 389 -16.62 -13.06 -24.22
CA ALA A 389 -17.48 -11.99 -24.69
C ALA A 389 -16.69 -10.71 -24.90
N GLU A 390 -16.98 -10.04 -26.01
CA GLU A 390 -16.40 -8.75 -26.34
C GLU A 390 -17.30 -7.64 -25.80
N ILE A 391 -16.70 -6.52 -25.46
CA ILE A 391 -17.46 -5.35 -25.02
C ILE A 391 -18.20 -4.71 -26.19
N ASP A 392 -19.42 -4.25 -25.96
CA ASP A 392 -20.22 -3.55 -26.98
C ASP A 392 -19.58 -2.20 -27.33
N ASP A 393 -19.17 -1.45 -26.32
CA ASP A 393 -18.66 -0.08 -26.42
C ASP A 393 -17.12 -0.04 -26.41
N LYS A 394 -16.48 -0.70 -27.38
CA LYS A 394 -15.01 -0.77 -27.49
C LYS A 394 -14.36 0.62 -27.51
N ASP A 395 -14.95 1.52 -28.26
CA ASP A 395 -14.53 2.92 -28.40
C ASP A 395 -14.57 3.69 -27.09
N LEU A 396 -15.31 3.23 -26.08
CA LEU A 396 -15.46 3.88 -24.78
C LEU A 396 -14.43 3.40 -23.74
N VAL A 397 -13.90 2.19 -23.88
CA VAL A 397 -12.98 1.59 -22.89
C VAL A 397 -11.57 1.30 -23.43
N GLN A 398 -11.34 1.48 -24.73
CA GLN A 398 -10.02 1.22 -25.31
C GLN A 398 -8.95 2.07 -24.64
N GLY A 399 -7.90 1.42 -24.13
CA GLY A 399 -6.73 2.07 -23.53
C GLY A 399 -6.94 2.60 -22.10
N ILE A 400 -8.05 2.25 -21.44
CA ILE A 400 -8.27 2.59 -20.02
C ILE A 400 -8.40 1.34 -19.16
N ASP A 401 -7.97 1.46 -17.91
CA ASP A 401 -8.14 0.43 -16.89
C ASP A 401 -9.49 0.57 -16.16
N LEU A 402 -9.76 -0.35 -15.23
CA LEU A 402 -10.98 -0.38 -14.45
C LEU A 402 -11.17 0.87 -13.55
N ASP A 403 -10.09 1.43 -12.99
CA ASP A 403 -10.18 2.60 -12.11
C ASP A 403 -10.54 3.87 -12.92
N MET A 404 -9.90 4.05 -14.08
CA MET A 404 -10.24 5.12 -15.01
C MET A 404 -11.68 4.97 -15.52
N TRP A 405 -12.14 3.74 -15.79
CA TRP A 405 -13.53 3.50 -16.15
C TRP A 405 -14.50 3.91 -15.03
N GLU A 406 -14.21 3.55 -13.78
CA GLU A 406 -15.02 3.97 -12.63
C GLU A 406 -15.13 5.51 -12.55
N ARG A 407 -14.06 6.24 -12.88
CA ARG A 407 -14.09 7.72 -12.97
C ARG A 407 -14.98 8.22 -14.09
N VAL A 408 -14.83 7.69 -15.30
CA VAL A 408 -15.70 8.04 -16.46
C VAL A 408 -17.17 7.83 -16.10
N ARG A 409 -17.49 6.69 -15.49
CA ARG A 409 -18.84 6.37 -15.04
C ARG A 409 -19.33 7.34 -13.97
N ASN A 410 -18.52 7.61 -12.94
CA ASN A 410 -18.89 8.51 -11.85
C ASN A 410 -19.12 9.93 -12.36
N ARG A 411 -18.25 10.42 -13.25
CA ARG A 411 -18.40 11.73 -13.90
C ARG A 411 -19.66 11.79 -14.77
N GLY A 412 -19.93 10.73 -15.53
CA GLY A 412 -21.17 10.61 -16.28
C GLY A 412 -22.41 10.61 -15.36
N ARG A 413 -22.33 9.95 -14.20
CA ARG A 413 -23.42 9.90 -13.22
C ARG A 413 -23.69 11.25 -12.58
N GLU A 414 -22.66 12.05 -12.28
CA GLU A 414 -22.82 13.43 -11.78
C GLU A 414 -23.53 14.35 -12.78
N ARG A 415 -23.38 14.07 -14.07
CA ARG A 415 -24.05 14.79 -15.17
C ARG A 415 -25.47 14.30 -15.44
N THR A 416 -25.85 13.16 -14.86
CA THR A 416 -27.17 12.56 -15.07
C THR A 416 -28.10 12.98 -13.92
N PRO A 417 -29.31 13.51 -14.21
CA PRO A 417 -30.28 13.82 -13.17
C PRO A 417 -30.58 12.62 -12.27
N GLU A 418 -30.90 12.90 -11.00
CA GLU A 418 -31.20 11.85 -10.04
C GLU A 418 -32.43 11.04 -10.49
N GLY A 419 -32.30 9.71 -10.50
CA GLY A 419 -33.33 8.80 -10.99
C GLY A 419 -33.27 8.48 -12.49
N GLU A 420 -32.54 9.24 -13.30
CA GLU A 420 -32.40 8.94 -14.73
C GLU A 420 -31.35 7.85 -15.00
N ARG A 421 -31.51 7.13 -16.12
CA ARG A 421 -30.55 6.12 -16.58
C ARG A 421 -29.33 6.81 -17.17
N LEU A 422 -28.14 6.38 -16.74
CA LEU A 422 -26.88 6.81 -17.34
C LEU A 422 -26.81 6.32 -18.80
N ARG A 423 -26.76 7.25 -19.76
CA ARG A 423 -26.74 6.93 -21.19
C ARG A 423 -25.31 6.82 -21.71
N ARG A 424 -25.13 6.05 -22.79
CA ARG A 424 -23.86 5.91 -23.51
C ARG A 424 -23.27 7.27 -23.92
N GLU A 425 -24.11 8.14 -24.48
CA GLU A 425 -23.72 9.51 -24.88
C GLU A 425 -23.15 10.31 -23.70
N THR A 426 -23.78 10.23 -22.54
CA THR A 426 -23.30 10.91 -21.32
C THR A 426 -21.96 10.37 -20.86
N MET A 427 -21.72 9.05 -20.99
CA MET A 427 -20.43 8.44 -20.66
C MET A 427 -19.35 8.81 -21.67
N PHE A 428 -19.69 8.87 -22.97
CA PHE A 428 -18.78 9.30 -24.02
C PHE A 428 -18.40 10.77 -23.85
N GLU A 429 -19.36 11.64 -23.55
CA GLU A 429 -19.10 13.05 -23.25
C GLU A 429 -18.32 13.22 -21.93
N ALA A 430 -18.57 12.40 -20.91
CA ALA A 430 -17.77 12.41 -19.70
C ALA A 430 -16.32 11.99 -19.97
N ARG A 431 -16.11 10.96 -20.81
CA ARG A 431 -14.76 10.54 -21.23
C ARG A 431 -14.09 11.63 -22.06
N LYS A 432 -14.77 12.16 -23.07
CA LYS A 432 -14.27 13.22 -23.93
C LYS A 432 -13.98 14.47 -23.13
N GLU A 433 -14.81 14.83 -22.16
CA GLU A 433 -14.53 15.92 -21.23
C GLU A 433 -13.30 15.61 -20.39
N LEU A 434 -13.20 14.46 -19.74
CA LEU A 434 -12.02 14.14 -18.92
C LEU A 434 -10.72 14.21 -19.77
N MET A 435 -10.78 13.76 -21.02
CA MET A 435 -9.67 13.84 -21.98
C MET A 435 -9.45 15.26 -22.54
N ARG A 436 -10.51 16.03 -22.76
CA ARG A 436 -10.45 17.42 -23.27
C ARG A 436 -10.00 18.38 -22.18
N VAL A 437 -10.56 18.30 -20.98
CA VAL A 437 -10.14 19.05 -19.79
C VAL A 437 -8.69 18.70 -19.47
N ALA A 438 -8.31 17.43 -19.56
CA ALA A 438 -6.89 17.06 -19.54
C ALA A 438 -6.10 17.87 -20.57
N ARG A 439 -6.45 17.77 -21.86
CA ARG A 439 -5.74 18.44 -22.95
C ARG A 439 -5.76 19.98 -22.90
N GLU A 440 -6.85 20.59 -22.48
CA GLU A 440 -7.00 22.04 -22.35
C GLU A 440 -6.22 22.56 -21.15
N ASN A 441 -6.23 21.83 -20.03
CA ASN A 441 -5.34 22.12 -18.91
C ASN A 441 -3.87 21.96 -19.34
N ASP A 442 -3.55 21.04 -20.26
CA ASP A 442 -2.19 20.90 -20.82
C ASP A 442 -1.75 22.13 -21.60
N LEU A 443 -2.66 22.72 -22.38
CA LEU A 443 -2.41 23.92 -23.19
C LEU A 443 -2.41 25.21 -22.37
N ALA A 444 -3.36 25.35 -21.45
CA ALA A 444 -3.59 26.56 -20.66
C ALA A 444 -2.74 26.63 -19.38
N GLY A 445 -2.26 25.47 -18.91
CA GLY A 445 -1.44 25.40 -17.73
C GLY A 445 -2.18 25.65 -16.41
N GLU A 446 -3.45 25.25 -16.35
CA GLU A 446 -4.30 25.56 -15.21
C GLU A 446 -4.26 24.47 -14.11
N LYS A 447 -4.38 24.92 -12.85
CA LYS A 447 -4.38 24.08 -11.64
C LYS A 447 -5.68 23.27 -11.50
N LEU A 448 -5.60 22.14 -10.80
CA LEU A 448 -6.74 21.24 -10.53
C LEU A 448 -7.82 21.88 -9.64
N THR A 449 -9.08 21.46 -9.78
CA THR A 449 -10.25 22.12 -9.14
C THR A 449 -10.71 21.47 -7.84
N LYS A 450 -11.40 22.25 -6.98
CA LYS A 450 -11.97 21.85 -5.67
C LYS A 450 -12.85 20.59 -5.67
N GLY A 451 -13.30 20.09 -6.83
CA GLY A 451 -14.09 18.85 -6.94
C GLY A 451 -13.29 17.59 -6.56
N GLU A 452 -11.99 17.58 -6.81
CA GLU A 452 -11.11 16.43 -6.54
C GLU A 452 -10.91 16.19 -5.04
N ALA A 453 -10.95 17.27 -4.24
CA ALA A 453 -10.95 17.19 -2.78
C ALA A 453 -12.23 16.56 -2.22
N LYS A 454 -13.39 16.77 -2.86
CA LYS A 454 -14.67 16.15 -2.48
C LYS A 454 -14.73 14.66 -2.83
N PHE A 455 -14.01 14.21 -3.86
CA PHE A 455 -13.92 12.79 -4.22
C PHE A 455 -13.21 11.98 -3.14
N ALA A 456 -12.11 12.50 -2.59
CA ALA A 456 -11.40 11.92 -1.45
C ALA A 456 -12.28 11.85 -0.18
N GLU A 457 -13.11 12.87 0.06
CA GLU A 457 -14.02 12.92 1.21
C GLU A 457 -15.19 11.92 1.10
N ARG A 458 -15.64 11.63 -0.13
CA ARG A 458 -16.71 10.67 -0.41
C ARG A 458 -16.22 9.21 -0.29
N ALA A 459 -15.00 8.94 -0.76
CA ALA A 459 -14.33 7.64 -0.59
C ALA A 459 -14.20 7.26 0.90
N ALA A 460 -13.84 8.23 1.76
CA ALA A 460 -13.76 8.03 3.21
C ALA A 460 -15.13 7.73 3.87
N LYS A 461 -16.23 8.28 3.34
CA LYS A 461 -17.60 8.02 3.85
C LYS A 461 -18.11 6.63 3.49
N GLU A 462 -17.88 6.17 2.25
CA GLU A 462 -18.16 4.78 1.86
C GLU A 462 -17.28 3.79 2.65
N GLU A 463 -16.05 4.21 2.99
CA GLU A 463 -15.13 3.42 3.79
C GLU A 463 -15.69 3.10 5.19
N ALA A 464 -16.33 4.08 5.82
CA ALA A 464 -16.97 3.95 7.13
C ALA A 464 -18.23 3.05 7.09
N GLN A 465 -19.01 3.11 6.00
CA GLN A 465 -20.20 2.27 5.83
C GLN A 465 -19.85 0.79 5.65
N VAL A 466 -18.84 0.48 4.82
CA VAL A 466 -18.36 -0.91 4.64
C VAL A 466 -17.79 -1.48 5.94
N ARG A 467 -17.13 -0.66 6.76
CA ARG A 467 -16.58 -1.06 8.07
C ARG A 467 -17.69 -1.38 9.08
N LYS A 468 -18.79 -0.62 9.04
CA LYS A 468 -19.99 -0.86 9.85
C LYS A 468 -20.70 -2.15 9.43
N ALA A 469 -20.79 -2.42 8.13
CA ALA A 469 -21.38 -3.65 7.60
C ALA A 469 -20.55 -4.91 7.93
N ALA A 470 -19.21 -4.82 7.82
CA ALA A 470 -18.30 -5.92 8.18
C ALA A 470 -18.39 -6.28 9.68
N ARG A 471 -18.52 -5.27 10.56
CA ARG A 471 -18.69 -5.48 12.01
C ARG A 471 -20.02 -6.15 12.36
N LEU A 472 -21.10 -5.77 11.67
CA LEU A 472 -22.41 -6.44 11.83
C LEU A 472 -22.38 -7.90 11.37
N ALA A 473 -21.63 -8.20 10.31
CA ALA A 473 -21.46 -9.56 9.80
C ALA A 473 -20.64 -10.44 10.75
N GLU A 474 -19.62 -9.87 11.44
CA GLU A 474 -18.86 -10.57 12.48
C GLU A 474 -19.72 -10.89 13.72
N GLU A 475 -20.61 -9.98 14.13
CA GLU A 475 -21.56 -10.21 15.24
C GLU A 475 -22.63 -11.26 14.90
N GLN A 476 -23.09 -11.34 13.64
CA GLN A 476 -24.07 -12.32 13.18
C GLN A 476 -23.48 -13.71 12.91
N ALA A 477 -22.17 -13.81 12.65
CA ALA A 477 -21.48 -15.08 12.41
C ALA A 477 -21.16 -15.87 13.68
N GLY A 478 -21.51 -15.37 14.88
CA GLY A 478 -21.36 -16.09 16.13
C GLY A 478 -19.92 -16.46 16.51
N VAL A 479 -18.91 -15.78 15.94
CA VAL A 479 -17.50 -16.01 16.30
C VAL A 479 -17.28 -15.39 17.70
N PRO A 480 -16.94 -16.19 18.72
CA PRO A 480 -16.77 -15.63 20.06
C PRO A 480 -15.56 -14.69 20.08
N PRO A 481 -15.63 -13.57 20.83
CA PRO A 481 -14.50 -12.67 20.96
C PRO A 481 -13.31 -13.44 21.54
N ALA A 482 -12.16 -13.36 20.86
CA ALA A 482 -10.96 -14.13 21.20
C ALA A 482 -10.58 -13.95 22.67
N ALA A 483 -10.70 -15.02 23.44
CA ALA A 483 -10.36 -15.06 24.85
C ALA A 483 -8.84 -14.89 25.05
N THR A 484 -8.48 -13.92 25.89
CA THR A 484 -7.15 -13.73 26.45
C THR A 484 -6.82 -14.83 27.49
N MET A 485 -5.52 -15.10 27.70
CA MET A 485 -4.86 -15.89 28.78
C MET A 485 -4.40 -17.32 28.39
N ALA A 486 -3.25 -17.85 28.79
CA ALA A 486 -2.07 -17.39 29.54
C ALA A 486 -0.86 -18.34 29.23
N PRO A 487 0.40 -17.92 29.43
CA PRO A 487 1.58 -18.72 29.04
C PRO A 487 1.97 -19.77 30.09
N LYS A 488 2.20 -21.02 29.66
CA LYS A 488 2.91 -22.04 30.46
C LYS A 488 4.43 -21.84 30.36
N LYS A 489 5.12 -22.01 31.49
CA LYS A 489 6.56 -21.80 31.73
C LYS A 489 7.47 -22.72 30.87
N PRO A 490 8.73 -22.30 30.62
CA PRO A 490 9.69 -23.01 29.77
C PRO A 490 10.56 -24.00 30.55
N THR A 491 11.03 -25.05 29.88
CA THR A 491 12.07 -25.97 30.39
C THR A 491 13.34 -25.87 29.52
N ALA A 492 14.47 -25.90 30.22
CA ALA A 492 15.89 -25.72 29.86
C ALA A 492 16.33 -26.21 28.47
N VAL A 493 17.05 -25.40 27.67
CA VAL A 493 18.53 -25.20 27.62
C VAL A 493 19.31 -26.50 27.38
N LEU A 494 19.94 -26.60 26.21
CA LEU A 494 21.17 -27.38 26.00
C LEU A 494 22.08 -26.68 24.98
N GLN A 495 23.37 -26.71 25.30
CA GLN A 495 24.47 -25.91 24.78
C GLN A 495 25.19 -26.56 23.61
N SER A 496 25.81 -25.71 22.77
CA SER A 496 27.09 -25.91 22.07
C SER A 496 27.12 -27.01 20.98
N SER A 497 27.88 -26.96 19.89
CA SER A 497 29.20 -26.38 19.64
C SER A 497 29.46 -26.31 18.10
N PRO A 498 30.60 -25.75 17.65
CA PRO A 498 30.85 -25.26 16.29
C PRO A 498 31.47 -26.34 15.37
N ILE A 499 31.84 -25.94 14.13
CA ILE A 499 32.76 -26.56 13.13
C ILE A 499 32.07 -26.49 11.76
N ALA A 500 32.69 -26.20 10.61
CA ALA A 500 33.93 -25.57 10.20
C ALA A 500 33.83 -25.39 8.66
N THR A 501 34.64 -24.47 8.17
CA THR A 501 35.02 -24.15 6.79
C THR A 501 35.42 -25.32 5.87
N ALA A 502 35.02 -25.26 4.60
CA ALA A 502 35.81 -25.51 3.36
C ALA A 502 34.81 -25.42 2.17
N SER A 503 34.89 -24.44 1.26
CA SER A 503 35.79 -24.29 0.10
C SER A 503 35.62 -25.38 -0.98
N VAL A 504 35.94 -24.99 -2.23
CA VAL A 504 35.89 -25.72 -3.52
C VAL A 504 34.66 -25.29 -4.36
N ALA A 505 34.74 -24.30 -5.26
CA ALA A 505 35.49 -24.17 -6.51
C ALA A 505 34.79 -24.81 -7.75
N VAL A 506 34.48 -23.93 -8.72
CA VAL A 506 34.78 -24.06 -10.18
C VAL A 506 33.68 -24.48 -11.18
N ARG A 507 33.51 -23.57 -12.17
CA ARG A 507 33.09 -23.67 -13.59
C ARG A 507 31.61 -23.95 -13.93
N SER A 508 30.94 -23.01 -14.62
CA SER A 508 30.92 -22.77 -16.08
C SER A 508 30.24 -23.90 -16.86
N THR A 509 29.08 -23.60 -17.48
CA THR A 509 28.93 -23.49 -18.95
C THR A 509 27.49 -23.17 -19.37
N LYS A 510 27.37 -22.23 -20.33
CA LYS A 510 26.56 -22.22 -21.57
C LYS A 510 25.04 -22.44 -21.50
N TYR A 511 24.30 -21.65 -22.29
CA TYR A 511 23.64 -21.99 -23.58
C TYR A 511 23.08 -20.66 -24.13
N ALA A 512 23.57 -20.14 -25.26
CA ALA A 512 23.26 -20.52 -26.65
C ALA A 512 21.84 -20.08 -27.05
#